data_AF-A0A2V6FFG4-F1
#
_entry.id   AF-A0A2V6FFG4-F1
#
_cell.length_a   1.000
_cell.length_b   1.000
_cell.length_c   1.000
_cell.angle_alpha   90.00
_cell.angle_beta   90.00
_cell.angle_gamma   90.00
#
_symmetry.space_group_name_H-M   'P 1'
#
loop_
_entity.id
_entity.type
_entity.pdbx_description
1 polymer ?
#
loop_
_entity_poly.entity_id
_entity_poly.type
_entity_poly.pdbx_seq_one_letter_code
_entity_poly.pdbx_strand_id
1 'polypeptide(L)'
;MQHTAIQQWLKKKAVADAAHHFLFALFVFAVGAAVLGVTFVFVGAVVWFVLNVGAAALSQILLNRPLHISAAAIAAISALFMAFLFVENRRTQREYFGRRGRAPFQRPGEFGGELMSLLVYSDVSSRRVADALLTGPRLVAGAWNSFRKACRLACLDADACSRTLAVLFAHPSRCSLGELNQLPDVRDPAKSAARLRDIEGVLFIELDPPGLTLTSELRQELAGALGLGSGPASDAARHHEPVHLPAGSIYELLGVAPGASLEDIEIAYHKWAAQSRRRGAEAKPEWNQETEEQMRAVHAAYETFLAKQKSEQTEEPADKIEGVWERYKRSRN
;
A
#
# COMPACT_ATOMS: atom_id res chain seq x y z
N MET A 1 -29.79 21.14 -15.59
CA MET A 1 -28.87 22.10 -14.94
C MET A 1 -27.78 21.41 -14.10
N GLN A 2 -28.06 20.32 -13.38
CA GLN A 2 -27.04 19.62 -12.58
C GLN A 2 -25.86 19.06 -13.41
N HIS A 3 -26.15 18.61 -14.66
CA HIS A 3 -25.14 18.04 -15.55
C HIS A 3 -23.96 19.00 -15.86
N THR A 4 -24.24 20.27 -16.15
CA THR A 4 -23.21 21.25 -16.52
C THR A 4 -22.27 21.57 -15.36
N ALA A 5 -22.79 21.59 -14.13
CA ALA A 5 -21.98 21.80 -12.92
C ALA A 5 -21.03 20.62 -12.68
N ILE A 6 -21.52 19.38 -12.76
CA ILE A 6 -20.70 18.16 -12.63
C ILE A 6 -19.63 18.12 -13.73
N GLN A 7 -19.99 18.48 -14.97
CA GLN A 7 -19.04 18.50 -16.09
C GLN A 7 -17.92 19.51 -15.89
N GLN A 8 -18.23 20.73 -15.43
CA GLN A 8 -17.22 21.76 -15.15
C GLN A 8 -16.31 21.36 -13.99
N TRP A 9 -16.90 20.84 -12.91
CA TRP A 9 -16.14 20.30 -11.78
C TRP A 9 -15.21 19.18 -12.22
N LEU A 10 -15.71 18.23 -13.03
CA LEU A 10 -14.95 17.07 -13.51
C LEU A 10 -13.77 17.51 -14.38
N LYS A 11 -13.96 18.49 -15.27
CA LYS A 11 -12.86 19.06 -16.07
C LYS A 11 -11.79 19.67 -15.18
N LYS A 12 -12.18 20.47 -14.18
CA LYS A 12 -11.24 21.11 -13.26
C LYS A 12 -10.46 20.08 -12.45
N LYS A 13 -11.16 19.09 -11.89
CA LYS A 13 -10.54 18.00 -11.11
C LYS A 13 -9.60 17.15 -11.98
N ALA A 14 -10.06 16.71 -13.15
CA ALA A 14 -9.23 15.91 -14.07
C ALA A 14 -7.95 16.63 -14.50
N VAL A 15 -8.00 17.95 -14.78
CA VAL A 15 -6.80 18.74 -15.10
C VAL A 15 -5.85 18.86 -13.91
N ALA A 16 -6.38 19.12 -12.72
CA ALA A 16 -5.58 19.19 -11.49
C ALA A 16 -4.88 17.85 -11.18
N ASP A 17 -5.63 16.75 -11.24
CA ASP A 17 -5.12 15.40 -10.98
C ASP A 17 -4.11 14.97 -12.05
N ALA A 18 -4.37 15.29 -13.33
CA ALA A 18 -3.43 15.02 -14.40
C ALA A 18 -2.12 15.79 -14.22
N ALA A 19 -2.18 17.07 -13.82
CA ALA A 19 -1.00 17.87 -13.53
C ALA A 19 -0.21 17.31 -12.35
N HIS A 20 -0.88 16.91 -11.27
CA HIS A 20 -0.24 16.29 -10.11
C HIS A 20 0.47 14.98 -10.48
N HIS A 21 -0.22 14.08 -11.19
CA HIS A 21 0.37 12.82 -11.65
C HIS A 21 1.51 13.03 -12.64
N PHE A 22 1.44 14.04 -13.50
CA PHE A 22 2.51 14.39 -14.43
C PHE A 22 3.77 14.89 -13.70
N LEU A 23 3.62 15.83 -12.76
CA LEU A 23 4.74 16.34 -11.96
C LEU A 23 5.37 15.24 -11.10
N PHE A 24 4.53 14.41 -10.47
CA PHE A 24 4.99 13.26 -9.71
C PHE A 24 5.73 12.26 -10.61
N ALA A 25 5.21 11.96 -11.80
CA ALA A 25 5.86 11.08 -12.76
C ALA A 25 7.23 11.63 -13.18
N LEU A 26 7.34 12.94 -13.45
CA LEU A 26 8.60 13.59 -13.81
C LEU A 26 9.62 13.48 -12.68
N PHE A 27 9.20 13.76 -11.44
CA PHE A 27 10.05 13.64 -10.25
C PHE A 27 10.55 12.20 -10.06
N VAL A 28 9.63 11.22 -10.05
CA VAL A 28 9.98 9.80 -9.87
C VAL A 28 10.84 9.29 -11.02
N PHE A 29 10.63 9.76 -12.25
CA PHE A 29 11.46 9.43 -13.39
C PHE A 29 12.89 9.95 -13.22
N ALA A 30 13.06 11.20 -12.78
CA ALA A 30 14.37 11.79 -12.53
C ALA A 30 15.14 11.03 -11.44
N VAL A 31 14.47 10.72 -10.32
CA VAL A 31 15.06 9.89 -9.24
C VAL A 31 15.40 8.49 -9.75
N GLY A 32 14.50 7.85 -10.50
CA GLY A 32 14.73 6.54 -11.10
C GLY A 32 15.91 6.53 -12.07
N ALA A 33 16.04 7.56 -12.92
CA ALA A 33 17.16 7.72 -13.84
C ALA A 33 18.49 7.91 -13.10
N ALA A 34 18.52 8.70 -12.02
CA ALA A 34 19.70 8.86 -11.19
C ALA A 34 20.15 7.53 -10.55
N VAL A 35 19.21 6.76 -9.98
CA VAL A 35 19.47 5.43 -9.39
C VAL A 35 19.99 4.46 -10.45
N LEU A 36 19.40 4.46 -11.65
CA LEU A 36 19.88 3.63 -12.77
C LEU A 36 21.29 4.04 -13.22
N GLY A 37 21.59 5.34 -13.25
CA GLY A 37 22.93 5.85 -13.56
C GLY A 37 23.98 5.37 -12.56
N VAL A 38 23.69 5.49 -11.26
CA VAL A 38 24.57 4.97 -10.19
C VAL A 38 24.75 3.45 -10.33
N THR A 39 23.65 2.72 -10.58
CA THR A 39 23.68 1.26 -10.77
C THR A 39 24.53 0.87 -11.98
N PHE A 40 24.41 1.60 -13.09
CA PHE A 40 25.20 1.36 -14.30
C PHE A 40 26.69 1.58 -14.06
N VAL A 41 27.08 2.67 -13.40
CA VAL A 41 28.49 2.93 -13.04
C VAL A 41 29.02 1.84 -12.10
N PHE A 42 28.24 1.46 -11.09
CA PHE A 42 28.60 0.40 -10.15
C PHE A 42 28.82 -0.94 -10.85
N VAL A 43 27.87 -1.37 -11.68
CA VAL A 43 28.01 -2.61 -12.48
C VAL A 43 29.21 -2.52 -13.41
N GLY A 44 29.41 -1.38 -14.07
CA GLY A 44 30.58 -1.13 -14.92
C GLY A 44 31.89 -1.27 -14.16
N ALA A 45 31.99 -0.73 -12.95
CA ALA A 45 33.17 -0.86 -12.09
C ALA A 45 33.43 -2.32 -11.68
N VAL A 46 32.38 -3.06 -11.31
CA VAL A 46 32.46 -4.49 -10.96
C VAL A 46 32.91 -5.31 -12.17
N VAL A 47 32.29 -5.12 -13.33
CA VAL A 47 32.65 -5.81 -14.58
C VAL A 47 34.08 -5.48 -14.99
N TRP A 48 34.47 -4.21 -14.92
CA TRP A 48 35.84 -3.78 -15.20
C TRP A 48 36.85 -4.45 -14.27
N PHE A 49 36.57 -4.50 -12.97
CA PHE A 49 37.44 -5.13 -11.98
C PHE A 49 37.57 -6.64 -12.22
N VAL A 50 36.45 -7.35 -12.38
CA VAL A 50 36.44 -8.80 -12.61
C VAL A 50 37.19 -9.16 -13.90
N LEU A 51 36.96 -8.40 -14.98
CA LEU A 51 37.54 -8.69 -16.28
C LEU A 51 39.01 -8.24 -16.41
N ASN A 52 39.37 -7.05 -15.96
CA ASN A 52 40.74 -6.55 -16.13
C ASN A 52 41.69 -7.00 -15.02
N VAL A 53 41.21 -7.18 -13.78
CA VAL A 53 42.07 -7.64 -12.67
C VAL A 53 42.01 -9.16 -12.57
N GLY A 54 40.80 -9.71 -12.50
CA GLY A 54 40.60 -11.15 -12.34
C GLY A 54 41.02 -11.96 -13.58
N ALA A 55 40.50 -11.62 -14.75
CA ALA A 55 40.81 -12.38 -15.97
C ALA A 55 42.26 -12.16 -16.44
N ALA A 56 42.85 -10.99 -16.22
CA ALA A 56 44.27 -10.78 -16.54
C ALA A 56 45.18 -11.66 -15.66
N ALA A 57 44.93 -11.75 -14.36
CA ALA A 57 45.69 -12.64 -13.47
C ALA A 57 45.56 -14.10 -13.89
N LEU A 58 44.34 -14.55 -14.20
CA LEU A 58 44.08 -15.92 -14.65
C LEU A 58 44.74 -16.21 -16.01
N SER A 59 44.66 -15.26 -16.94
CA SER A 59 45.25 -15.37 -18.29
C SER A 59 46.77 -15.37 -18.24
N GLN A 60 47.39 -14.61 -17.33
CA GLN A 60 48.83 -14.63 -17.14
C GLN A 60 49.31 -16.01 -16.66
N ILE A 61 48.55 -16.66 -15.77
CA ILE A 61 48.87 -18.00 -15.27
C ILE A 61 48.68 -19.06 -16.36
N LEU A 62 47.58 -19.00 -17.12
CA LEU A 62 47.21 -20.06 -18.08
C LEU A 62 47.82 -19.88 -19.47
N LEU A 63 47.89 -18.66 -19.98
CA LEU A 63 48.21 -18.34 -21.37
C LEU A 63 49.49 -17.51 -21.51
N ASN A 64 50.09 -17.07 -20.40
CA ASN A 64 51.25 -16.18 -20.37
C ASN A 64 51.07 -14.91 -21.24
N ARG A 65 49.83 -14.42 -21.37
CA ARG A 65 49.47 -13.20 -22.11
C ARG A 65 48.43 -12.38 -21.35
N PRO A 66 48.60 -11.05 -21.26
CA PRO A 66 47.59 -10.17 -20.66
C PRO A 66 46.42 -9.98 -21.63
N LEU A 67 45.21 -10.33 -21.19
CA LEU A 67 43.97 -9.99 -21.88
C LEU A 67 43.50 -8.60 -21.44
N HIS A 68 43.40 -7.66 -22.37
CA HIS A 68 42.80 -6.35 -22.12
C HIS A 68 41.45 -6.28 -22.82
N ILE A 69 40.39 -6.07 -22.03
CA ILE A 69 39.04 -5.90 -22.56
C ILE A 69 38.78 -4.41 -22.79
N SER A 70 38.26 -4.06 -23.97
CA SER A 70 38.00 -2.67 -24.31
C SER A 70 36.89 -2.07 -23.44
N ALA A 71 36.99 -0.77 -23.16
CA ALA A 71 35.96 -0.04 -22.41
C ALA A 71 34.57 -0.15 -23.07
N ALA A 72 34.52 -0.21 -24.39
CA ALA A 72 33.28 -0.42 -25.15
C ALA A 72 32.61 -1.76 -24.84
N ALA A 73 33.38 -2.84 -24.71
CA ALA A 73 32.83 -4.15 -24.34
C ALA A 73 32.26 -4.15 -22.91
N ILE A 74 32.92 -3.48 -21.97
CA ILE A 74 32.45 -3.33 -20.58
C ILE A 74 31.14 -2.54 -20.53
N ALA A 75 31.06 -1.44 -21.29
CA ALA A 75 29.83 -0.65 -21.41
C ALA A 75 28.68 -1.46 -22.02
N ALA A 76 28.96 -2.27 -23.05
CA ALA A 76 27.96 -3.14 -23.68
C ALA A 76 27.43 -4.21 -22.71
N ILE A 77 28.31 -4.88 -21.95
CA ILE A 77 27.91 -5.86 -20.93
C ILE A 77 27.06 -5.21 -19.84
N SER A 78 27.46 -4.01 -19.39
CA SER A 78 26.72 -3.26 -18.37
C SER A 78 25.34 -2.84 -18.87
N ALA A 79 25.24 -2.38 -20.12
CA ALA A 79 23.96 -2.02 -20.74
C ALA A 79 23.05 -3.25 -20.90
N LEU A 80 23.61 -4.40 -21.28
CA LEU A 80 22.87 -5.66 -21.36
C LEU A 80 22.35 -6.10 -19.98
N PHE A 81 23.17 -5.95 -18.93
CA PHE A 81 22.73 -6.20 -17.56
C PHE A 81 21.57 -5.28 -17.15
N MET A 82 21.63 -3.99 -17.47
CA MET A 82 20.51 -3.07 -17.21
C MET A 82 19.23 -3.52 -17.93
N ALA A 83 19.32 -3.97 -19.18
CA ALA A 83 18.18 -4.50 -19.91
C ALA A 83 17.58 -5.74 -19.21
N PHE A 84 18.42 -6.64 -18.70
CA PHE A 84 17.97 -7.79 -17.91
C PHE A 84 17.25 -7.38 -16.62
N LEU A 85 17.70 -6.32 -15.92
CA LEU A 85 16.98 -5.82 -14.75
C LEU A 85 15.56 -5.35 -15.08
N PHE A 86 15.33 -4.76 -16.26
CA PHE A 86 13.98 -4.39 -16.70
C PHE A 86 13.11 -5.61 -17.04
N VAL A 87 13.70 -6.64 -17.67
CA VAL A 87 13.00 -7.91 -17.94
C VAL A 87 12.60 -8.58 -16.64
N GLU A 88 13.51 -8.64 -15.67
CA GLU A 88 13.26 -9.25 -14.37
C GLU A 88 12.21 -8.48 -13.57
N ASN A 89 12.30 -7.14 -13.55
CA ASN A 89 11.29 -6.30 -12.92
C ASN A 89 9.87 -6.57 -13.45
N ARG A 90 9.71 -6.79 -14.77
CA ARG A 90 8.42 -7.16 -15.35
C ARG A 90 7.91 -8.53 -14.89
N ARG A 91 8.81 -9.48 -14.62
CA ARG A 91 8.46 -10.82 -14.12
C ARG A 91 8.06 -10.78 -12.64
N THR A 92 8.76 -10.00 -11.82
CA THR A 92 8.54 -9.98 -10.36
C THR A 92 7.26 -9.24 -9.93
N GLN A 93 6.75 -8.28 -10.72
CA GLN A 93 5.76 -7.30 -10.24
C GLN A 93 4.39 -7.86 -9.80
N ARG A 94 3.97 -9.05 -10.22
CA ARG A 94 2.60 -9.53 -9.89
C ARG A 94 2.49 -10.25 -8.55
N GLU A 95 3.49 -11.00 -8.15
CA GLU A 95 3.37 -11.89 -6.99
C GLU A 95 3.95 -11.27 -5.71
N TYR A 96 4.89 -10.34 -5.84
CA TYR A 96 5.65 -9.82 -4.70
C TYR A 96 4.85 -8.82 -3.83
N PHE A 97 3.98 -8.00 -4.43
CA PHE A 97 3.22 -6.99 -3.67
C PHE A 97 2.08 -7.59 -2.85
N GLY A 98 1.46 -8.68 -3.32
CA GLY A 98 0.41 -9.37 -2.58
C GLY A 98 0.92 -10.12 -1.33
N ARG A 99 2.22 -10.47 -1.31
CA ARG A 99 2.82 -11.35 -0.28
C ARG A 99 3.69 -10.64 0.76
N ARG A 100 4.04 -9.36 0.56
CA ARG A 100 4.58 -8.50 1.64
C ARG A 100 3.46 -8.14 2.61
N GLY A 101 2.91 -9.15 3.29
CA GLY A 101 2.20 -8.93 4.54
C GLY A 101 3.13 -8.18 5.48
N ARG A 102 2.63 -7.08 6.06
CA ARG A 102 3.26 -6.19 7.06
C ARG A 102 4.49 -6.81 7.71
N ALA A 103 5.66 -6.69 7.09
CA ALA A 103 6.89 -6.88 7.82
C ALA A 103 6.93 -5.71 8.83
N PRO A 104 7.19 -5.97 10.12
CA PRO A 104 7.25 -4.92 11.12
C PRO A 104 8.21 -3.85 10.60
N PHE A 105 7.69 -2.62 10.46
CA PHE A 105 8.47 -1.47 10.03
C PHE A 105 9.78 -1.45 10.82
N GLN A 106 10.89 -1.71 10.14
CA GLN A 106 12.22 -1.53 10.72
C GLN A 106 12.31 -0.05 11.11
N ARG A 107 12.50 0.18 12.41
CA ARG A 107 12.58 1.52 12.97
C ARG A 107 13.70 2.28 12.26
N PRO A 108 13.43 3.48 11.70
CA PRO A 108 14.46 4.30 11.08
C PRO A 108 15.42 4.77 12.19
N GLY A 109 16.58 4.12 12.31
CA GLY A 109 17.57 4.47 13.34
C GLY A 109 18.79 3.53 13.45
N GLU A 110 18.71 2.29 12.96
CA GLU A 110 19.79 1.29 13.15
C GLU A 110 20.62 1.00 11.89
N PHE A 111 21.04 2.03 11.15
CA PHE A 111 21.90 1.84 9.97
C PHE A 111 23.27 1.20 10.30
N GLY A 112 23.74 1.29 11.55
CA GLY A 112 25.07 0.80 11.95
C GLY A 112 25.18 -0.71 12.17
N GLY A 113 24.09 -1.39 12.55
CA GLY A 113 24.09 -2.84 12.82
C GLY A 113 23.88 -3.71 11.58
N GLU A 114 23.39 -3.13 10.48
CA GLU A 114 22.95 -3.89 9.31
C GLU A 114 24.10 -4.53 8.54
N LEU A 115 25.26 -3.87 8.46
CA LEU A 115 26.42 -4.40 7.72
C LEU A 115 26.96 -5.71 8.32
N MET A 116 26.91 -5.87 9.65
CA MET A 116 27.32 -7.12 10.29
C MET A 116 26.28 -8.22 10.11
N SER A 117 24.98 -7.88 10.13
CA SER A 117 23.91 -8.85 9.85
C SER A 117 23.94 -9.39 8.41
N LEU A 118 24.45 -8.60 7.45
CA LEU A 118 24.62 -9.00 6.06
C LEU A 118 25.71 -10.06 5.86
N LEU A 119 26.72 -10.13 6.75
CA LEU A 119 27.75 -11.16 6.71
C LEU A 119 27.29 -12.48 7.33
N VAL A 120 26.40 -12.42 8.33
CA VAL A 120 25.88 -13.61 9.03
C VAL A 120 24.75 -14.29 8.25
N TYR A 121 23.99 -13.53 7.45
CA TYR A 121 22.84 -14.05 6.69
C TYR A 121 22.94 -13.76 5.18
N SER A 122 23.63 -14.62 4.44
CA SER A 122 23.81 -14.52 2.98
C SER A 122 22.50 -14.47 2.19
N ASP A 123 21.47 -15.19 2.66
CA ASP A 123 20.15 -15.26 2.00
C ASP A 123 19.38 -13.95 2.12
N VAL A 124 19.52 -13.25 3.25
CA VAL A 124 18.89 -11.94 3.48
C VAL A 124 19.63 -10.86 2.68
N SER A 125 20.96 -10.99 2.59
CA SER A 125 21.83 -10.07 1.85
C SER A 125 21.52 -10.06 0.35
N SER A 126 21.48 -11.24 -0.29
CA SER A 126 21.21 -11.35 -1.73
C SER A 126 19.86 -10.75 -2.12
N ARG A 127 18.82 -10.93 -1.30
CA ARG A 127 17.49 -10.32 -1.52
C ARG A 127 17.52 -8.80 -1.42
N ARG A 128 18.24 -8.24 -0.45
CA ARG A 128 18.37 -6.78 -0.30
C ARG A 128 19.13 -6.17 -1.47
N VAL A 129 20.22 -6.80 -1.92
CA VAL A 129 20.96 -6.37 -3.11
C VAL A 129 20.06 -6.44 -4.35
N ALA A 130 19.31 -7.53 -4.53
CA ALA A 130 18.36 -7.66 -5.64
C ALA A 130 17.26 -6.58 -5.58
N ASP A 131 16.70 -6.31 -4.40
CA ASP A 131 15.70 -5.25 -4.22
C ASP A 131 16.29 -3.85 -4.51
N ALA A 132 17.53 -3.59 -4.09
CA ALA A 132 18.24 -2.35 -4.40
C ALA A 132 18.48 -2.18 -5.91
N LEU A 133 18.99 -3.21 -6.59
CA LEU A 133 19.20 -3.22 -8.04
C LEU A 133 17.89 -3.05 -8.82
N LEU A 134 16.79 -3.62 -8.34
CA LEU A 134 15.47 -3.49 -8.95
C LEU A 134 14.76 -2.17 -8.63
N THR A 135 15.28 -1.36 -7.71
CA THR A 135 14.64 -0.09 -7.33
C THR A 135 14.60 0.89 -8.50
N GLY A 136 15.68 1.04 -9.25
CA GLY A 136 15.74 1.92 -10.44
C GLY A 136 14.68 1.56 -11.50
N PRO A 137 14.65 0.31 -12.02
CA PRO A 137 13.64 -0.13 -12.97
C PRO A 137 12.20 0.00 -12.45
N ARG A 138 11.97 -0.25 -11.16
CA ARG A 138 10.65 -0.08 -10.51
C ARG A 138 10.20 1.38 -10.52
N LEU A 139 11.08 2.32 -10.19
CA LEU A 139 10.78 3.75 -10.23
C LEU A 139 10.44 4.22 -11.64
N VAL A 140 11.22 3.82 -12.65
CA VAL A 140 10.94 4.19 -14.05
C VAL A 140 9.61 3.59 -14.53
N ALA A 141 9.32 2.33 -14.21
CA ALA A 141 8.05 1.71 -14.55
C ALA A 141 6.87 2.41 -13.84
N GLY A 142 7.03 2.77 -12.57
CA GLY A 142 6.05 3.54 -11.81
C GLY A 142 5.79 4.92 -12.42
N ALA A 143 6.85 5.65 -12.74
CA ALA A 143 6.76 6.94 -13.43
C ALA A 143 6.04 6.83 -14.77
N TRP A 144 6.36 5.80 -15.57
CA TRP A 144 5.69 5.57 -16.85
C TRP A 144 4.19 5.29 -16.68
N ASN A 145 3.81 4.51 -15.67
CA ASN A 145 2.41 4.23 -15.37
C ASN A 145 1.66 5.50 -14.92
N SER A 146 2.27 6.31 -14.06
CA SER A 146 1.73 7.60 -13.62
C SER A 146 1.59 8.59 -14.78
N PHE A 147 2.59 8.64 -15.67
CA PHE A 147 2.54 9.46 -16.88
C PHE A 147 1.39 9.01 -17.80
N ARG A 148 1.26 7.71 -18.06
CA ARG A 148 0.13 7.17 -18.82
C ARG A 148 -1.22 7.49 -18.18
N LYS A 149 -1.31 7.46 -16.85
CA LYS A 149 -2.52 7.85 -16.10
C LYS A 149 -2.83 9.34 -16.33
N ALA A 150 -1.83 10.22 -16.23
CA ALA A 150 -1.99 11.64 -16.52
C ALA A 150 -2.48 11.89 -17.96
N CYS A 151 -1.92 11.18 -18.96
CA CYS A 151 -2.42 11.26 -20.34
C CYS A 151 -3.87 10.79 -20.49
N ARG A 152 -4.27 9.70 -19.83
CA ARG A 152 -5.65 9.21 -19.87
C ARG A 152 -6.63 10.19 -19.23
N LEU A 153 -6.25 10.80 -18.09
CA LEU A 153 -7.04 11.85 -17.43
C LEU A 153 -7.15 13.11 -18.30
N ALA A 154 -6.07 13.50 -18.99
CA ALA A 154 -6.09 14.64 -19.91
C ALA A 154 -7.00 14.39 -21.13
N CYS A 155 -7.14 13.14 -21.57
CA CYS A 155 -8.03 12.74 -22.66
C CYS A 155 -9.42 12.30 -22.19
N LEU A 156 -9.81 12.60 -20.94
CA LEU A 156 -11.09 12.21 -20.39
C LEU A 156 -12.24 12.95 -21.08
N ASP A 157 -13.24 12.20 -21.55
CA ASP A 157 -14.45 12.78 -22.14
C ASP A 157 -15.36 13.22 -21.00
N ALA A 158 -15.22 14.50 -20.64
CA ALA A 158 -15.94 15.09 -19.53
C ALA A 158 -17.45 15.00 -19.69
N ASP A 159 -18.00 15.00 -20.91
CA ASP A 159 -19.45 14.96 -21.13
C ASP A 159 -20.02 13.56 -20.83
N ALA A 160 -19.46 12.51 -21.43
CA ALA A 160 -19.91 11.14 -21.19
C ALA A 160 -19.68 10.71 -19.74
N CYS A 161 -18.56 11.14 -19.15
CA CYS A 161 -18.22 10.81 -17.77
C CYS A 161 -19.10 11.55 -16.76
N SER A 162 -19.48 12.82 -16.99
CA SER A 162 -20.36 13.55 -16.07
C SER A 162 -21.78 12.97 -16.01
N ARG A 163 -22.32 12.47 -17.13
CA ARG A 163 -23.62 11.76 -17.14
C ARG A 163 -23.57 10.48 -16.30
N THR A 164 -22.54 9.67 -16.54
CA THR A 164 -22.31 8.43 -15.79
C THR A 164 -22.14 8.73 -14.29
N LEU A 165 -21.38 9.77 -13.96
CA LEU A 165 -21.14 10.19 -12.59
C LEU A 165 -22.42 10.72 -11.91
N ALA A 166 -23.28 11.44 -12.64
CA ALA A 166 -24.56 11.91 -12.11
C ALA A 166 -25.49 10.74 -11.73
N VAL A 167 -25.51 9.68 -12.54
CA VAL A 167 -26.24 8.44 -12.24
C VAL A 167 -25.68 7.76 -10.99
N LEU A 168 -24.35 7.62 -10.91
CA LEU A 168 -23.66 7.03 -9.76
C LEU A 168 -23.81 7.86 -8.47
N PHE A 169 -23.98 9.17 -8.60
CA PHE A 169 -24.26 10.06 -7.48
C PHE A 169 -25.70 9.91 -6.98
N ALA A 170 -26.67 9.74 -7.88
CA ALA A 170 -28.07 9.50 -7.53
C ALA A 170 -28.31 8.13 -6.86
N HIS A 171 -27.46 7.15 -7.14
CA HIS A 171 -27.58 5.81 -6.56
C HIS A 171 -26.57 5.63 -5.42
N PRO A 172 -27.02 5.53 -4.15
CA PRO A 172 -26.11 5.38 -3.02
C PRO A 172 -25.42 4.00 -3.01
N SER A 173 -26.04 2.99 -3.61
CA SER A 173 -25.53 1.64 -3.75
C SER A 173 -24.64 1.44 -4.98
N ARG A 174 -24.01 0.28 -5.06
CA ARG A 174 -23.33 -0.21 -6.26
C ARG A 174 -24.29 -0.20 -7.45
N CYS A 175 -23.87 0.39 -8.56
CA CYS A 175 -24.59 0.34 -9.84
C CYS A 175 -23.92 -0.67 -10.77
N SER A 176 -24.67 -1.65 -11.25
CA SER A 176 -24.12 -2.66 -12.16
C SER A 176 -23.83 -2.06 -13.55
N LEU A 177 -22.84 -2.60 -14.27
CA LEU A 177 -22.60 -2.18 -15.66
C LEU A 177 -23.81 -2.45 -16.56
N GLY A 178 -24.64 -3.45 -16.23
CA GLY A 178 -25.90 -3.73 -16.92
C GLY A 178 -26.93 -2.61 -16.76
N GLU A 179 -27.11 -2.09 -15.55
CA GLU A 179 -27.97 -0.92 -15.29
C GLU A 179 -27.49 0.33 -16.04
N LEU A 180 -26.16 0.55 -16.06
CA LEU A 180 -25.55 1.64 -16.79
C LEU A 180 -25.80 1.57 -18.31
N ASN A 181 -25.88 0.37 -18.88
CA ASN A 181 -26.23 0.15 -20.30
C ASN A 181 -27.69 0.44 -20.63
N GLN A 182 -28.60 0.37 -19.65
CA GLN A 182 -30.03 0.62 -19.87
C GLN A 182 -30.36 2.11 -19.88
N LEU A 183 -29.43 2.97 -19.51
CA LEU A 183 -29.64 4.42 -19.45
C LEU A 183 -29.50 5.04 -20.85
N PRO A 184 -30.56 5.63 -21.41
CA PRO A 184 -30.56 6.13 -22.79
C PRO A 184 -29.59 7.31 -23.01
N ASP A 185 -29.12 7.94 -21.93
CA ASP A 185 -28.32 9.16 -21.99
C ASP A 185 -26.81 8.92 -22.13
N VAL A 186 -26.35 7.66 -22.01
CA VAL A 186 -24.92 7.31 -22.06
C VAL A 186 -24.62 6.46 -23.32
N ARG A 187 -23.96 7.07 -24.31
CA ARG A 187 -23.69 6.44 -25.62
C ARG A 187 -22.74 5.23 -25.58
N ASP A 188 -21.91 5.11 -24.54
CA ASP A 188 -20.91 4.03 -24.36
C ASP A 188 -20.51 3.90 -22.86
N PRO A 189 -21.35 3.37 -21.97
CA PRO A 189 -21.08 3.34 -20.53
C PRO A 189 -19.87 2.47 -20.14
N ALA A 190 -19.54 1.43 -20.92
CA ALA A 190 -18.34 0.62 -20.68
C ALA A 190 -17.05 1.45 -20.87
N LYS A 191 -17.01 2.35 -21.87
CA LYS A 191 -15.86 3.22 -22.10
C LYS A 191 -15.79 4.35 -21.07
N SER A 192 -16.92 4.95 -20.69
CA SER A 192 -16.96 5.96 -19.64
C SER A 192 -16.58 5.36 -18.29
N ALA A 193 -17.09 4.17 -17.94
CA ALA A 193 -16.69 3.39 -16.76
C ALA A 193 -15.18 3.15 -16.69
N ALA A 194 -14.59 2.70 -17.80
CA ALA A 194 -13.15 2.46 -17.87
C ALA A 194 -12.31 3.74 -17.67
N ARG A 195 -12.80 4.90 -18.15
CA ARG A 195 -12.16 6.21 -17.95
C ARG A 195 -12.37 6.76 -16.54
N LEU A 196 -13.55 6.55 -15.96
CA LEU A 196 -13.87 6.95 -14.59
C LEU A 196 -13.03 6.19 -13.55
N ARG A 197 -12.57 4.97 -13.87
CA ARG A 197 -11.65 4.21 -13.00
C ARG A 197 -10.34 4.94 -12.68
N ASP A 198 -9.90 5.86 -13.54
CA ASP A 198 -8.69 6.64 -13.29
C ASP A 198 -8.91 7.78 -12.27
N ILE A 199 -10.16 8.13 -11.97
CA ILE A 199 -10.52 9.16 -10.99
C ILE A 199 -10.52 8.57 -9.60
N GLU A 200 -9.83 9.25 -8.68
CA GLU A 200 -9.80 8.88 -7.27
C GLU A 200 -11.20 8.95 -6.65
N GLY A 201 -11.58 7.90 -5.92
CA GLY A 201 -12.90 7.74 -5.31
C GLY A 201 -13.93 6.99 -6.16
N VAL A 202 -13.60 6.59 -7.39
CA VAL A 202 -14.42 5.64 -8.15
C VAL A 202 -13.90 4.22 -7.92
N LEU A 203 -14.70 3.37 -7.28
CA LEU A 203 -14.35 1.98 -7.00
C LEU A 203 -15.04 1.05 -7.99
N PHE A 204 -14.24 0.20 -8.65
CA PHE A 204 -14.73 -0.88 -9.48
C PHE A 204 -14.82 -2.16 -8.66
N ILE A 205 -16.02 -2.70 -8.54
CA ILE A 205 -16.31 -3.91 -7.79
C ILE A 205 -16.46 -5.06 -8.79
N GLU A 206 -15.55 -6.04 -8.72
CA GLU A 206 -15.47 -7.20 -9.62
C GLU A 206 -16.43 -8.36 -9.24
N LEU A 207 -17.30 -8.20 -8.23
CA LEU A 207 -18.32 -9.21 -7.92
C LEU A 207 -19.28 -9.41 -9.11
N ASP A 208 -19.84 -10.59 -9.31
CA ASP A 208 -20.80 -10.82 -10.39
C ASP A 208 -22.20 -10.31 -9.97
N PRO A 209 -22.82 -9.32 -10.67
CA PRO A 209 -22.37 -8.65 -11.88
C PRO A 209 -21.45 -7.45 -11.61
N PRO A 210 -20.41 -7.19 -12.43
CA PRO A 210 -19.45 -6.10 -12.20
C PRO A 210 -20.15 -4.74 -12.12
N GLY A 211 -19.65 -3.87 -11.25
CA GLY A 211 -20.31 -2.60 -10.96
C GLY A 211 -19.39 -1.52 -10.43
N LEU A 212 -19.92 -0.31 -10.36
CA LEU A 212 -19.23 0.89 -9.92
C LEU A 212 -19.89 1.44 -8.65
N THR A 213 -19.08 1.97 -7.75
CA THR A 213 -19.55 2.77 -6.62
C THR A 213 -18.65 3.98 -6.44
N LEU A 214 -19.20 5.05 -5.86
CA LEU A 214 -18.44 6.22 -5.45
C LEU A 214 -18.10 6.10 -3.97
N THR A 215 -16.91 6.54 -3.57
CA THR A 215 -16.58 6.69 -2.17
C THR A 215 -17.33 7.87 -1.54
N SER A 216 -17.39 7.89 -0.21
CA SER A 216 -17.99 8.96 0.57
C SER A 216 -17.39 10.33 0.23
N GLU A 217 -16.07 10.39 0.09
CA GLU A 217 -15.32 11.63 -0.13
C GLU A 217 -15.69 12.22 -1.50
N LEU A 218 -15.72 11.38 -2.54
CA LEU A 218 -16.07 11.81 -3.89
C LEU A 218 -17.52 12.30 -3.98
N ARG A 219 -18.43 11.65 -3.25
CA ARG A 219 -19.82 12.10 -3.15
C ARG A 219 -19.94 13.44 -2.43
N GLN A 220 -19.21 13.65 -1.35
CA GLN A 220 -19.20 14.93 -0.63
C GLN A 220 -18.64 16.06 -1.52
N GLU A 221 -17.56 15.81 -2.25
CA GLU A 221 -17.03 16.76 -3.21
C GLU A 221 -18.04 17.11 -4.32
N LEU A 222 -18.75 16.11 -4.85
CA LEU A 222 -19.79 16.31 -5.86
C LEU A 222 -21.00 17.08 -5.32
N ALA A 223 -21.44 16.78 -4.10
CA ALA A 223 -22.51 17.51 -3.43
C ALA A 223 -22.14 18.98 -3.24
N GLY A 224 -20.88 19.24 -2.83
CA GLY A 224 -20.33 20.59 -2.75
C GLY A 224 -20.31 21.31 -4.10
N ALA A 225 -19.90 20.63 -5.17
CA ALA A 225 -19.90 21.17 -6.53
C ALA A 225 -21.31 21.48 -7.07
N LEU A 226 -22.31 20.71 -6.64
CA LEU A 226 -23.72 20.93 -6.98
C LEU A 226 -24.39 22.02 -6.13
N GLY A 227 -23.70 22.56 -5.12
CA GLY A 227 -24.26 23.52 -4.18
C GLY A 227 -25.35 22.93 -3.29
N LEU A 228 -25.42 21.59 -3.14
CA LEU A 228 -26.40 20.92 -2.29
C LEU A 228 -26.14 21.13 -0.79
N GLY A 229 -25.18 21.99 -0.45
CA GLY A 229 -24.57 22.07 0.85
C GLY A 229 -23.82 20.78 1.14
N SER A 230 -22.57 20.89 1.57
CA SER A 230 -22.06 19.92 2.53
C SER A 230 -22.86 20.13 3.82
N GLY A 231 -24.15 19.79 3.81
CA GLY A 231 -24.95 19.72 5.03
C GLY A 231 -24.10 18.94 6.02
N PRO A 232 -23.86 19.48 7.22
CA PRO A 232 -22.77 19.10 8.13
C PRO A 232 -22.62 17.60 8.04
N ALA A 233 -21.57 17.18 7.32
CA ALA A 233 -21.44 15.82 6.83
C ALA A 233 -21.61 14.97 8.07
N SER A 234 -22.71 14.22 8.10
CA SER A 234 -23.10 13.28 9.13
C SER A 234 -21.91 12.85 10.00
N ASP A 235 -21.58 13.65 11.02
CA ASP A 235 -20.98 13.20 12.28
C ASP A 235 -21.97 12.26 12.99
N ALA A 236 -23.18 12.13 12.44
CA ALA A 236 -24.05 10.95 12.58
C ALA A 236 -23.47 9.68 11.91
N ALA A 237 -22.23 9.69 11.42
CA ALA A 237 -21.29 8.60 11.67
C ALA A 237 -20.95 8.55 13.17
N ARG A 238 -22.00 8.38 13.98
CA ARG A 238 -21.99 7.58 15.18
C ARG A 238 -21.13 8.16 16.33
N HIS A 239 -21.69 9.15 17.02
CA HIS A 239 -22.13 8.81 18.39
C HIS A 239 -23.19 7.71 18.26
N HIS A 240 -22.75 6.47 17.93
CA HIS A 240 -23.48 5.33 18.39
C HIS A 240 -23.30 5.45 19.89
N GLU A 241 -24.36 5.95 20.53
CA GLU A 241 -24.73 5.45 21.85
C GLU A 241 -24.27 3.99 21.87
N PRO A 242 -23.29 3.66 22.72
CA PRO A 242 -22.62 2.37 22.68
C PRO A 242 -23.74 1.34 22.58
N VAL A 243 -23.77 0.59 21.47
CA VAL A 243 -24.66 -0.56 21.34
C VAL A 243 -24.52 -1.25 22.68
N HIS A 244 -25.62 -1.32 23.44
CA HIS A 244 -25.64 -1.90 24.77
C HIS A 244 -25.15 -3.33 24.61
N LEU A 245 -23.83 -3.48 24.65
CA LEU A 245 -23.17 -4.74 24.75
C LEU A 245 -23.75 -5.31 26.03
N PRO A 246 -24.20 -6.57 26.03
CA PRO A 246 -24.47 -7.24 27.30
C PRO A 246 -23.24 -6.97 28.17
N ALA A 247 -23.45 -6.60 29.44
CA ALA A 247 -22.40 -6.16 30.37
C ALA A 247 -21.45 -7.32 30.74
N GLY A 248 -20.84 -7.91 29.72
CA GLY A 248 -19.94 -9.04 29.75
C GLY A 248 -18.52 -8.56 29.59
N SER A 249 -17.62 -9.17 30.35
CA SER A 249 -16.19 -8.90 30.27
C SER A 249 -15.62 -9.34 28.92
N ILE A 250 -14.49 -8.77 28.48
CA ILE A 250 -13.79 -9.19 27.25
C ILE A 250 -13.53 -10.69 27.19
N TYR A 251 -13.37 -11.32 28.36
CA TYR A 251 -13.22 -12.76 28.53
C TYR A 251 -14.42 -13.53 27.97
N GLU A 252 -15.65 -13.07 28.21
CA GLU A 252 -16.86 -13.71 27.68
C GLU A 252 -17.00 -13.52 26.16
N LEU A 253 -16.68 -12.31 25.67
CA LEU A 253 -16.73 -11.98 24.24
C LEU A 253 -15.73 -12.80 23.41
N LEU A 254 -14.53 -13.04 23.95
CA LEU A 254 -13.49 -13.83 23.30
C LEU A 254 -13.57 -15.33 23.62
N GLY A 255 -14.43 -15.74 24.55
CA GLY A 255 -14.56 -17.13 25.00
C GLY A 255 -13.33 -17.64 25.77
N VAL A 256 -12.70 -16.78 26.56
CA VAL A 256 -11.50 -17.07 27.35
C VAL A 256 -11.84 -17.04 28.84
N ALA A 257 -11.16 -17.84 29.67
CA ALA A 257 -11.42 -17.88 31.11
C ALA A 257 -11.10 -16.55 31.81
N PRO A 258 -11.88 -16.13 32.83
CA PRO A 258 -11.57 -14.94 33.62
C PRO A 258 -10.26 -15.16 34.39
N GLY A 259 -9.21 -14.43 34.02
CA GLY A 259 -7.85 -14.61 34.53
C GLY A 259 -6.84 -15.19 33.54
N ALA A 260 -7.23 -15.35 32.27
CA ALA A 260 -6.29 -15.72 31.21
C ALA A 260 -5.17 -14.69 31.03
N SER A 261 -4.01 -15.16 30.58
CA SER A 261 -2.85 -14.30 30.36
C SER A 261 -3.09 -13.31 29.21
N LEU A 262 -2.33 -12.21 29.19
CA LEU A 262 -2.36 -11.24 28.07
C LEU A 262 -2.13 -11.93 26.73
N GLU A 263 -1.20 -12.90 26.68
CA GLU A 263 -0.88 -13.68 25.49
C GLU A 263 -2.08 -14.51 25.02
N ASP A 264 -2.82 -15.15 25.95
CA ASP A 264 -4.01 -15.94 25.60
C ASP A 264 -5.13 -15.07 25.04
N ILE A 265 -5.31 -13.85 25.58
CA ILE A 265 -6.29 -12.87 25.11
C ILE A 265 -5.91 -12.37 23.70
N GLU A 266 -4.63 -12.07 23.46
CA GLU A 266 -4.12 -11.69 22.14
C GLU A 266 -4.34 -12.78 21.09
N ILE A 267 -4.02 -14.03 21.44
CA ILE A 267 -4.23 -15.19 20.55
C ILE A 267 -5.72 -15.36 20.24
N ALA A 268 -6.58 -15.29 21.26
CA ALA A 268 -8.03 -15.40 21.08
C ALA A 268 -8.60 -14.27 20.21
N TYR A 269 -8.17 -13.03 20.44
CA TYR A 269 -8.55 -11.88 19.62
C TYR A 269 -8.15 -12.05 18.15
N HIS A 270 -6.90 -12.46 17.88
CA HIS A 270 -6.44 -12.69 16.51
C HIS A 270 -7.20 -13.83 15.82
N LYS A 271 -7.49 -14.91 16.54
CA LYS A 271 -8.28 -16.04 16.03
C LYS A 271 -9.71 -15.61 15.71
N TRP A 272 -10.35 -14.85 16.61
CA TRP A 272 -11.68 -14.31 16.42
C TRP A 272 -11.74 -13.37 15.22
N ALA A 273 -10.80 -12.42 15.12
CA ALA A 273 -10.73 -11.46 14.00
C ALA A 273 -10.52 -12.16 12.65
N ALA A 274 -9.70 -13.22 12.61
CA ALA A 274 -9.51 -14.03 11.40
C ALA A 274 -10.80 -14.78 11.01
N GLN A 275 -11.53 -15.32 12.00
CA GLN A 275 -12.78 -16.04 11.79
C GLN A 275 -13.91 -15.12 11.32
N SER A 276 -14.05 -13.93 11.91
CA SER A 276 -15.06 -12.94 11.52
C SER A 276 -14.86 -12.45 10.09
N ARG A 277 -13.61 -12.26 9.64
CA ARG A 277 -13.31 -11.93 8.24
C ARG A 277 -13.69 -13.05 7.26
N ARG A 278 -13.47 -14.31 7.64
CA ARG A 278 -13.90 -15.45 6.80
C ARG A 278 -15.41 -15.53 6.68
N ARG A 279 -16.13 -15.36 7.80
CA ARG A 279 -17.61 -15.34 7.80
C ARG A 279 -18.17 -14.19 6.97
N GLY A 280 -17.61 -12.99 7.08
CA GLY A 280 -18.05 -11.83 6.30
C GLY A 280 -17.86 -11.98 4.79
N ALA A 281 -16.92 -12.82 4.33
CA ALA A 281 -16.73 -13.10 2.91
C ALA A 281 -17.84 -14.01 2.32
N GLU A 282 -18.50 -14.81 3.16
CA GLU A 282 -19.52 -15.78 2.76
C GLU A 282 -20.96 -15.32 3.06
N ALA A 283 -21.11 -14.26 3.86
CA ALA A 283 -22.40 -13.85 4.39
C ALA A 283 -23.19 -12.90 3.48
N LYS A 284 -24.52 -12.94 3.63
CA LYS A 284 -25.45 -11.99 3.01
C LYS A 284 -25.17 -10.56 3.51
N PRO A 285 -25.48 -9.51 2.71
CA PRO A 285 -25.18 -8.12 3.07
C PRO A 285 -25.73 -7.67 4.43
N GLU A 286 -26.86 -8.21 4.88
CA GLU A 286 -27.42 -7.91 6.22
C GLU A 286 -26.54 -8.42 7.37
N TRP A 287 -25.92 -9.60 7.22
CA TRP A 287 -24.99 -10.17 8.20
C TRP A 287 -23.65 -9.42 8.27
N ASN A 288 -23.27 -8.72 7.20
CA ASN A 288 -22.03 -7.94 7.21
C ASN A 288 -22.13 -6.77 8.18
N GLN A 289 -23.32 -6.17 8.32
CA GLN A 289 -23.52 -5.07 9.26
C GLN A 289 -23.43 -5.54 10.72
N GLU A 290 -24.08 -6.66 11.07
CA GLU A 290 -23.98 -7.26 12.41
C GLU A 290 -22.54 -7.71 12.73
N THR A 291 -21.85 -8.32 11.76
CA THR A 291 -20.47 -8.79 11.95
C THR A 291 -19.50 -7.62 12.12
N GLU A 292 -19.69 -6.51 11.38
CA GLU A 292 -18.91 -5.29 11.56
C GLU A 292 -19.16 -4.63 12.92
N GLU A 293 -20.40 -4.61 13.39
CA GLU A 293 -20.76 -4.08 14.70
C GLU A 293 -20.15 -4.92 15.83
N GLN A 294 -20.21 -6.26 15.73
CA GLN A 294 -19.51 -7.16 16.65
C GLN A 294 -18.00 -6.96 16.61
N MET A 295 -17.41 -6.78 15.42
CA MET A 295 -15.96 -6.58 15.29
C MET A 295 -15.51 -5.26 15.90
N ARG A 296 -16.30 -4.20 15.74
CA ARG A 296 -16.03 -2.91 16.37
C ARG A 296 -16.13 -3.00 17.90
N ALA A 297 -17.13 -3.71 18.41
CA ALA A 297 -17.31 -3.93 19.84
C ALA A 297 -16.14 -4.71 20.46
N VAL A 298 -15.75 -5.83 19.85
CA VAL A 298 -14.61 -6.66 20.33
C VAL A 298 -13.31 -5.86 20.29
N HIS A 299 -13.09 -5.07 19.23
CA HIS A 299 -11.90 -4.23 19.12
C HIS A 299 -11.87 -3.12 20.19
N ALA A 300 -12.99 -2.44 20.45
CA ALA A 300 -13.08 -1.43 21.51
C ALA A 300 -12.87 -2.02 22.91
N ALA A 301 -13.43 -3.21 23.18
CA ALA A 301 -13.19 -3.93 24.43
C ALA A 301 -11.70 -4.30 24.59
N TYR A 302 -11.05 -4.71 23.50
CA TYR A 302 -9.63 -5.06 23.51
C TYR A 302 -8.72 -3.85 23.75
N GLU A 303 -8.98 -2.71 23.12
CA GLU A 303 -8.23 -1.47 23.34
C GLU A 303 -8.38 -0.95 24.78
N THR A 304 -9.60 -1.01 25.35
CA THR A 304 -9.83 -0.63 26.75
C THR A 304 -9.12 -1.57 27.74
N PHE A 305 -9.06 -2.87 27.43
CA PHE A 305 -8.27 -3.84 28.19
C PHE A 305 -6.76 -3.53 28.15
N LEU A 306 -6.21 -3.25 26.97
CA LEU A 306 -4.80 -2.88 26.81
C LEU A 306 -4.46 -1.56 27.53
N ALA A 307 -5.35 -0.57 27.47
CA ALA A 307 -5.16 0.69 28.17
C ALA A 307 -5.09 0.48 29.70
N LYS A 308 -5.94 -0.40 30.25
CA LYS A 308 -5.95 -0.73 31.68
C LYS A 308 -4.69 -1.48 32.12
N GLN A 309 -4.25 -2.47 31.34
CA GLN A 309 -2.99 -3.19 31.56
C GLN A 309 -1.79 -2.22 31.57
N LYS A 310 -1.76 -1.26 30.63
CA LYS A 310 -0.69 -0.27 30.55
C LYS A 310 -0.68 0.68 31.74
N SER A 311 -1.84 1.09 32.26
CA SER A 311 -1.90 1.87 33.50
C SER A 311 -1.42 1.08 34.72
N GLU A 312 -1.81 -0.19 34.85
CA GLU A 312 -1.39 -1.05 35.96
C GLU A 312 0.12 -1.36 35.93
N GLN A 313 0.73 -1.49 34.74
CA GLN A 313 2.18 -1.63 34.59
C GLN A 313 2.95 -0.32 34.87
N THR A 314 2.34 0.84 34.65
CA THR A 314 2.98 2.14 34.89
C THR A 314 3.00 2.51 36.37
N GLU A 315 2.08 1.95 37.17
CA GLU A 315 2.03 2.11 38.62
C GLU A 315 2.90 1.11 39.40
N GLU A 316 3.84 0.41 38.73
CA GLU A 316 4.85 -0.32 39.48
C GLU A 316 5.71 0.71 40.26
N PRO A 317 5.67 0.70 41.61
CA PRO A 317 6.23 1.78 42.42
C PRO A 317 7.72 1.91 42.11
N ALA A 318 8.17 3.13 41.82
CA ALA A 318 9.57 3.46 41.55
C ALA A 318 10.54 2.84 42.59
N ASP A 319 10.07 2.68 43.83
CA ASP A 319 10.76 2.03 44.95
C ASP A 319 11.16 0.57 44.68
N LYS A 320 10.42 -0.18 43.86
CA LYS A 320 10.79 -1.56 43.47
C LYS A 320 11.88 -1.59 42.42
N ILE A 321 11.93 -0.63 41.51
CA ILE A 321 12.98 -0.52 40.49
C ILE A 321 14.30 -0.14 41.15
N GLU A 322 14.27 0.72 42.16
CA GLU A 322 15.45 1.13 42.93
C GLU A 322 16.02 -0.03 43.78
N GLY A 323 15.14 -0.89 44.34
CA GLY A 323 15.55 -2.10 45.06
C GLY A 323 16.21 -3.18 44.19
N VAL A 324 15.88 -3.28 42.90
CA VAL A 324 16.54 -4.20 41.95
C VAL A 324 17.91 -3.65 41.51
N TRP A 325 18.02 -2.33 41.34
CA TRP A 325 19.29 -1.66 41.04
C TRP A 325 20.31 -1.71 42.19
N GLU A 326 19.86 -1.53 43.44
CA GLU A 326 20.70 -1.69 44.64
C GLU A 326 21.23 -3.13 44.80
N ARG A 327 20.43 -4.14 44.44
CA ARG A 327 20.85 -5.55 44.46
C ARG A 327 21.94 -5.85 43.43
N TYR A 328 21.93 -5.17 42.28
CA TYR A 328 22.95 -5.32 41.25
C TYR A 328 24.28 -4.60 41.62
N LYS A 329 24.22 -3.52 42.39
CA LYS A 329 25.41 -2.78 42.86
C LYS A 329 26.22 -3.54 43.92
N ARG A 330 25.58 -4.34 44.79
CA ARG A 330 26.28 -5.09 45.86
C ARG A 330 27.02 -6.35 45.41
N SER A 331 26.74 -6.87 44.21
CA SER A 331 27.36 -8.09 43.69
C SER A 331 28.76 -7.87 43.07
N ARG A 332 29.32 -6.65 43.14
CA ARG A 332 30.55 -6.28 42.42
C ARG A 332 31.72 -5.82 43.30
N ASN A 333 31.64 -6.07 44.61
CA ASN A 333 32.77 -5.94 45.54
C ASN A 333 33.13 -7.30 46.13
#